data_AF-A0AAE3VMD1-F1
#
_entry.id   AF-A0AAE3VMD1-F1
#
_cell.length_a   1.000
_cell.length_b   1.000
_cell.length_c   1.000
_cell.angle_alpha   90.00
_cell.angle_beta   90.00
_cell.angle_gamma   90.00
#
_symmetry.space_group_name_H-M   'P 1'
#
loop_
_entity.id
_entity.type
_entity.pdbx_description
1 polymer ?
#
loop_
_entity_poly.entity_id
_entity_poly.type
_entity_poly.pdbx_seq_one_letter_code
_entity_poly.pdbx_strand_id
1 'polypeptide(L)' 'MSKGLLWMRSRWTFERNGRAAAVMPGRGPVCNDAELLMAAALEGFGILYILEDLVASPIADGRLVRLLEPWCEPFAG' A
#
# COMPACT_ATOMS: atom_id res chain seq x y z
N MET A 1 8.97 -17.53 -21.85
CA MET A 1 8.85 -16.25 -21.11
C MET A 1 7.93 -16.47 -19.92
N SER A 2 8.48 -16.44 -18.70
CA SER A 2 7.79 -16.79 -17.45
C SER A 2 6.66 -15.78 -17.16
N LYS A 3 5.41 -16.17 -17.42
CA LYS A 3 4.22 -15.49 -16.91
C LYS A 3 3.91 -15.88 -15.45
N GLY A 4 4.67 -16.79 -14.83
CA GLY A 4 4.28 -17.46 -13.57
C GLY A 4 4.35 -16.62 -12.30
N LEU A 5 5.18 -15.57 -12.24
CA LEU A 5 5.36 -14.77 -11.02
C LEU A 5 4.51 -13.49 -10.94
N LEU A 6 3.86 -13.09 -12.04
CA LEU A 6 3.10 -11.83 -12.05
C LEU A 6 1.80 -11.93 -11.23
N TRP A 7 1.27 -13.15 -11.07
CA TRP A 7 -0.01 -13.42 -10.38
C TRP A 7 0.10 -13.42 -8.86
N MET A 8 1.30 -13.48 -8.28
CA MET A 8 1.51 -13.42 -6.82
C MET A 8 1.42 -11.98 -6.28
N ARG A 9 1.10 -11.01 -7.14
CA ARG A 9 1.13 -9.59 -6.82
C ARG A 9 -0.29 -9.05 -6.82
N SER A 10 -0.79 -8.75 -5.63
CA SER A 10 -2.10 -8.13 -5.47
C SER A 10 -2.08 -6.74 -6.10
N ARG A 11 -3.09 -6.46 -6.93
CA ARG A 11 -3.32 -5.14 -7.52
C ARG A 11 -3.79 -4.19 -6.43
N TRP A 12 -3.19 -3.00 -6.37
CA TRP A 12 -3.68 -1.93 -5.50
C TRP A 12 -4.92 -1.32 -6.11
N THR A 13 -5.96 -1.13 -5.32
CA THR A 13 -7.27 -0.69 -5.79
C THR A 13 -7.64 0.58 -5.06
N PHE A 14 -8.12 1.57 -5.80
CA PHE A 14 -8.49 2.87 -5.29
C PHE A 14 -9.84 3.26 -5.87
N GLU A 15 -10.59 4.07 -5.12
CA GLU A 15 -11.86 4.62 -5.58
C GLU A 15 -11.92 6.10 -5.23
N ARG A 16 -12.50 6.91 -6.13
CA ARG A 16 -12.79 8.31 -5.88
C ARG A 16 -13.98 8.76 -6.71
N ASN A 17 -15.01 9.34 -6.08
CA ASN A 17 -16.19 9.88 -6.78
C ASN A 17 -16.79 8.88 -7.79
N GLY A 18 -16.95 7.62 -7.40
CA GLY A 18 -17.46 6.54 -8.25
C GLY A 18 -16.52 6.11 -9.39
N ARG A 19 -15.25 6.53 -9.38
CA ARG A 19 -14.22 6.08 -10.33
C ARG A 19 -13.24 5.13 -9.64
N ALA A 20 -13.19 3.90 -10.15
CA ALA A 20 -12.19 2.93 -9.74
C ALA A 20 -10.87 3.12 -10.51
N ALA A 21 -9.76 3.05 -9.79
CA ALA A 21 -8.42 2.98 -10.35
C ALA A 21 -7.70 1.76 -9.78
N ALA A 22 -6.83 1.15 -10.59
CA ALA A 22 -6.09 0.00 -10.17
C ALA A 22 -4.63 0.07 -10.64
N VAL A 23 -3.71 -0.14 -9.72
CA VAL A 23 -2.27 -0.05 -9.97
C VAL A 23 -1.66 -1.42 -9.74
N MET A 24 -0.93 -1.92 -10.75
CA MET A 24 -0.05 -3.05 -10.55
C MET A 24 1.28 -2.52 -9.98
N PRO A 25 1.63 -2.80 -8.71
CA PRO A 25 2.87 -2.27 -8.15
C PRO A 25 4.09 -2.75 -8.95
N GLY A 26 5.18 -1.96 -8.95
CA GLY A 26 6.49 -2.34 -9.52
C GLY A 26 7.21 -3.38 -8.65
N ARG A 27 8.28 -4.01 -9.11
CA ARG A 27 8.96 -5.10 -8.34
C ARG A 27 9.29 -4.65 -6.91
N GLY A 28 9.10 -5.54 -5.94
CA GLY A 28 9.35 -5.28 -4.53
C GLY A 28 9.00 -6.49 -3.65
N PRO A 29 9.24 -6.40 -2.34
CA PRO A 29 8.87 -7.44 -1.39
C PRO A 29 7.35 -7.64 -1.41
N VAL A 30 6.95 -8.91 -1.41
CA VAL A 30 5.56 -9.33 -1.25
C VAL A 30 5.55 -10.31 -0.09
N CYS A 31 4.95 -9.92 1.03
CA CYS A 31 4.72 -10.79 2.16
C CYS A 31 3.39 -10.44 2.82
N ASN A 32 2.93 -11.32 3.70
CA ASN A 32 1.73 -11.17 4.53
C ASN A 32 2.07 -10.69 5.95
N ASP A 33 3.27 -10.14 6.17
CA ASP A 33 3.73 -9.63 7.45
C ASP A 33 3.71 -8.09 7.42
N ALA A 34 2.75 -7.53 8.17
CA ALA A 34 2.55 -6.09 8.23
C ALA A 34 3.73 -5.36 8.91
N GLU A 35 4.34 -5.96 9.93
CA GLU A 35 5.45 -5.36 10.67
C GLU A 35 6.69 -5.27 9.78
N LEU A 36 6.98 -6.34 9.02
CA LEU A 36 8.08 -6.36 8.07
C LEU A 36 7.91 -5.31 6.96
N LEU A 37 6.70 -5.20 6.42
CA LEU A 37 6.40 -4.20 5.38
C LEU A 37 6.46 -2.77 5.90
N MET A 38 5.98 -2.53 7.12
CA MET A 38 6.08 -1.23 7.79
C MET A 38 7.54 -0.85 8.04
N ALA A 39 8.35 -1.77 8.58
CA ALA A 39 9.78 -1.55 8.80
C ALA A 39 10.51 -1.19 7.50
N ALA A 40 10.23 -1.91 6.40
CA ALA A 40 10.80 -1.59 5.10
C ALA A 40 10.42 -0.18 4.60
N ALA A 41 9.17 0.23 4.81
CA ALA A 41 8.71 1.58 4.44
C ALA A 41 9.40 2.67 5.28
N LEU A 42 9.55 2.45 6.59
CA LEU A 42 10.23 3.36 7.51
C LEU A 42 11.72 3.53 7.18
N GLU A 43 12.37 2.49 6.68
CA GLU A 43 13.74 2.53 6.19
C GLU A 43 13.88 3.10 4.76
N GLY A 44 12.79 3.60 4.18
CA GLY A 44 12.82 4.27 2.87
C GLY A 44 12.87 3.34 1.67
N PHE A 45 12.49 2.06 1.81
CA PHE A 45 12.53 1.09 0.71
C PHE A 45 11.51 1.40 -0.42
N GLY A 46 10.43 2.12 -0.11
CA GLY A 46 9.45 2.55 -1.11
C GLY A 46 8.06 2.81 -0.55
N ILE A 47 7.04 2.59 -1.38
CA ILE A 47 5.63 2.82 -1.06
C ILE A 47 5.00 1.56 -0.46
N LEU A 48 4.28 1.74 0.64
CA LEU A 48 3.49 0.70 1.30
C LEU A 48 2.00 0.90 1.01
N TYR A 49 1.31 -0.20 0.69
CA TYR A 49 -0.14 -0.26 0.58
C TYR A 49 -0.68 -1.15 1.70
N ILE A 50 -1.22 -0.53 2.75
CA ILE A 50 -1.62 -1.16 4.01
C ILE A 50 -2.82 -0.42 4.63
N LEU A 51 -3.48 -1.05 5.61
CA LEU A 51 -4.50 -0.38 6.43
C LEU A 51 -3.90 0.75 7.25
N GLU A 52 -4.57 1.91 7.26
CA GLU A 52 -4.09 3.12 7.95
C GLU A 52 -3.88 2.90 9.46
N ASP A 53 -4.76 2.14 10.11
CA ASP A 53 -4.69 1.84 11.55
C ASP A 53 -3.36 1.20 11.97
N LEU A 54 -2.72 0.43 11.07
CA LEU A 54 -1.44 -0.22 11.33
C LEU A 54 -0.26 0.76 11.30
N VAL A 55 -0.43 1.93 10.69
CA VAL A 55 0.62 2.94 10.47
C VAL A 55 0.27 4.32 11.02
N ALA A 56 -0.78 4.42 11.84
CA ALA A 56 -1.29 5.68 12.38
C ALA A 56 -0.22 6.46 13.18
N SER A 57 0.55 5.80 14.06
CA SER A 57 1.62 6.46 14.83
C SER A 57 2.76 6.96 13.93
N PRO A 58 3.35 6.15 13.04
CA PRO A 58 4.33 6.65 12.08
C PRO A 58 3.87 7.82 11.20
N ILE A 59 2.59 7.87 10.83
CA ILE A 59 2.01 9.00 10.10
C ILE A 59 1.94 10.25 10.99
N ALA A 60 1.43 10.12 12.22
CA ALA A 60 1.33 11.22 13.17
C ALA A 60 2.70 11.81 13.52
N ASP A 61 3.74 10.97 13.58
CA ASP A 61 5.12 11.37 13.85
C ASP A 61 5.83 11.94 12.61
N GLY A 62 5.18 11.95 11.43
CA GLY A 62 5.78 12.39 10.17
C GLY A 62 6.85 11.46 9.59
N ARG A 63 6.97 10.24 10.12
CA ARG A 63 7.89 9.20 9.61
C ARG A 63 7.36 8.50 8.36
N LEU A 64 6.04 8.46 8.21
CA LEU A 64 5.36 8.07 6.97
C LEU A 64 4.46 9.21 6.51
N VAL A 65 4.26 9.29 5.20
CA VAL A 65 3.35 10.26 4.59
C VAL A 65 2.33 9.48 3.76
N ARG A 66 1.05 9.84 3.94
CA ARG A 66 -0.03 9.23 3.17
C ARG A 66 0.01 9.73 1.73
N LEU A 67 -0.12 8.80 0.79
CA LEU A 67 -0.17 9.10 -0.64
C LEU A 67 -1.58 8.88 -1.18
N LEU A 68 -1.93 9.65 -2.22
CA LEU A 68 -3.22 9.53 -2.90
C LEU A 68 -4.43 9.72 -1.96
N GLU A 69 -4.32 10.52 -0.90
CA GLU A 69 -5.40 10.69 0.10
C GLU A 69 -6.80 10.90 -0.50
N PRO A 70 -7.00 11.68 -1.58
CA PRO A 70 -8.32 11.86 -2.16
C PRO A 70 -8.92 10.59 -2.80
N TRP A 71 -8.16 9.51 -2.89
CA TRP A 71 -8.54 8.21 -3.45
C TRP A 71 -8.65 7.11 -2.39
N CYS A 72 -8.52 7.47 -1.12
CA CYS A 72 -8.65 6.59 0.02
C CYS A 72 -9.99 6.89 0.71
N GLU A 73 -11.08 6.40 0.14
CA GLU A 73 -12.37 6.43 0.84
C GLU A 73 -12.26 5.61 2.13
N PRO A 74 -12.81 6.09 3.27
CA PRO A 74 -12.86 5.32 4.50
C PRO A 74 -13.51 3.96 4.23
N PHE A 75 -12.93 2.88 4.76
CA PHE A 75 -13.57 1.58 4.69
C PHE A 75 -14.93 1.66 5.39
N ALA A 76 -16.01 1.46 4.63
CA ALA A 76 -17.33 1.25 5.20
C ALA A 76 -17.28 -0.12 5.87
N GLY A 77 -17.09 -0.13 7.20
CA GLY A 77 -17.05 -1.35 8.00
C GLY A 77 -18.18 -2.33 7.71
#